data_AF-A0A941GE02-F1
#
_entry.id   AF-A0A941GE02-F1
#
_cell.length_a   1.000
_cell.length_b   1.000
_cell.length_c   1.000
_cell.angle_alpha   90.00
_cell.angle_beta   90.00
_cell.angle_gamma   90.00
#
_symmetry.space_group_name_H-M   'P 1'
#
loop_
_entity.id
_entity.type
_entity.pdbx_description
1 polymer ?
#
loop_
_entity_poly.entity_id
_entity_poly.type
_entity_poly.pdbx_seq_one_letter_code
_entity_poly.pdbx_strand_id
1 'polypeptide(L)'
;MPFRPALTTEDLRNMRVRNTHPDGTIDPDLLAALWEIKRLRTYPLRLHQMAGELKRPIGVTGIVYDGVLAELPAEPCVQERDQMTAELLEAPYKLRKGMPAR
;
A
#
# COMPACT_ATOMS: atom_id res chain seq x y z
N MET A 1 -19.90 10.80 10.92
CA MET A 1 -19.83 9.35 10.61
C MET A 1 -18.37 8.99 10.45
N PRO A 2 -17.87 7.91 11.08
CA PRO A 2 -16.48 7.49 10.89
C PRO A 2 -16.24 7.06 9.44
N PHE A 3 -15.04 7.29 8.93
CA PHE A 3 -14.63 6.77 7.62
C PHE A 3 -14.60 5.24 7.66
N ARG A 4 -14.98 4.60 6.54
CA ARG A 4 -14.81 3.16 6.40
C ARG A 4 -13.31 2.82 6.30
N PRO A 5 -12.90 1.61 6.71
CA PRO A 5 -11.53 1.15 6.48
C PRO A 5 -11.16 1.25 5.00
N ALA A 6 -9.90 1.57 4.74
CA ALA A 6 -9.36 1.57 3.39
C ALA A 6 -9.44 0.15 2.79
N LEU A 7 -9.76 0.07 1.51
CA LEU A 7 -9.81 -1.20 0.78
C LEU A 7 -8.38 -1.76 0.65
N THR A 8 -8.24 -3.09 0.65
CA THR A 8 -6.99 -3.78 0.29
C THR A 8 -6.83 -3.88 -1.24
N THR A 9 -5.66 -4.29 -1.74
CA THR A 9 -5.47 -4.62 -3.16
C THR A 9 -6.30 -5.83 -3.57
N GLU A 10 -6.49 -6.79 -2.66
CA GLU A 10 -7.36 -7.94 -2.88
C GLU A 10 -8.82 -7.51 -3.05
N ASP A 11 -9.31 -6.60 -2.21
CA ASP A 11 -10.67 -6.06 -2.33
C ASP A 11 -10.90 -5.39 -3.69
N LEU A 12 -9.96 -4.55 -4.15
CA LEU A 12 -10.04 -3.90 -5.46
C LEU A 12 -10.01 -4.91 -6.60
N ARG A 13 -9.19 -5.96 -6.49
CA ARG A 13 -9.16 -7.05 -7.48
C ARG A 13 -10.49 -7.80 -7.51
N ASN A 14 -11.05 -8.08 -6.34
CA ASN A 14 -12.34 -8.75 -6.22
C ASN A 14 -13.48 -7.87 -6.77
N MET A 15 -13.44 -6.55 -6.55
CA MET A 15 -14.36 -5.60 -7.18
C MET A 15 -14.26 -5.65 -8.71
N ARG A 16 -13.04 -5.65 -9.25
CA ARG A 16 -12.82 -5.77 -10.69
C ARG A 16 -13.40 -7.06 -11.26
N VAL A 17 -13.11 -8.21 -10.64
CA VAL A 17 -13.58 -9.52 -11.09
C VAL A 17 -15.10 -9.63 -11.06
N ARG A 18 -15.76 -9.18 -9.99
CA ARG A 18 -17.22 -9.25 -9.86
C ARG A 18 -17.97 -8.43 -10.91
N ASN A 19 -17.34 -7.38 -11.43
CA ASN A 19 -17.94 -6.49 -12.42
C ASN A 19 -17.37 -6.70 -13.83
N THR A 20 -16.66 -7.81 -14.05
CA THR A 20 -16.23 -8.22 -15.39
C THR A 20 -17.37 -9.01 -16.03
N HIS A 21 -17.85 -8.55 -17.18
CA HIS A 21 -18.88 -9.22 -17.95
C HIS A 21 -18.36 -10.52 -18.57
N PRO A 22 -19.25 -11.46 -18.97
CA PRO A 22 -18.84 -12.74 -19.58
C PRO A 22 -18.01 -12.60 -20.86
N ASP A 23 -18.14 -11.48 -21.57
CA ASP A 23 -17.36 -11.13 -22.76
C ASP A 23 -15.97 -10.54 -22.43
N GLY A 24 -15.63 -10.44 -21.15
CA GLY A 24 -14.37 -9.88 -20.66
C GLY A 24 -14.36 -8.36 -20.56
N THR A 25 -15.46 -7.67 -20.87
CA THR A 25 -15.56 -6.21 -20.73
C THR A 25 -15.82 -5.80 -19.29
N ILE A 26 -15.46 -4.56 -18.96
CA ILE A 26 -15.68 -3.93 -17.66
C ILE A 26 -16.33 -2.59 -17.90
N ASP A 27 -17.23 -2.20 -16.99
CA ASP A 27 -17.77 -0.83 -16.94
C ASP A 27 -16.62 0.21 -16.93
N PRO A 28 -16.56 1.11 -17.93
CA PRO A 28 -15.49 2.10 -18.03
C PRO A 28 -15.42 3.03 -16.81
N ASP A 29 -16.54 3.34 -16.17
CA ASP A 29 -16.57 4.25 -15.01
C ASP A 29 -15.98 3.55 -13.77
N LEU A 30 -16.30 2.26 -13.58
CA LEU A 30 -15.67 1.45 -12.53
C LEU A 30 -14.17 1.34 -12.77
N LEU A 31 -13.75 1.10 -14.01
CA LEU A 31 -12.33 1.02 -14.34
C LEU A 31 -11.62 2.33 -14.01
N ALA A 32 -12.20 3.47 -14.40
CA ALA A 32 -11.68 4.79 -14.08
C ALA A 32 -11.57 5.03 -12.56
N ALA A 33 -12.59 4.63 -11.80
CA ALA A 33 -12.57 4.73 -10.34
C ALA A 33 -11.46 3.87 -9.71
N LEU A 34 -11.29 2.63 -10.17
CA LEU A 34 -10.22 1.74 -9.69
C LEU A 34 -8.82 2.32 -10.00
N TRP A 35 -8.65 2.96 -11.15
CA TRP A 35 -7.41 3.66 -11.49
C TRP A 35 -7.15 4.85 -10.58
N GLU A 36 -8.18 5.64 -10.28
CA GLU A 36 -8.03 6.79 -9.38
C GLU A 36 -7.71 6.34 -7.95
N ILE A 37 -8.32 5.27 -7.45
CA ILE A 37 -7.98 4.68 -6.15
C ILE A 37 -6.51 4.25 -6.14
N LYS A 38 -6.05 3.57 -7.20
CA LYS A 38 -4.64 3.18 -7.34
C LYS A 38 -3.72 4.41 -7.34
N ARG A 39 -4.10 5.50 -8.00
CA ARG A 39 -3.37 6.78 -8.00
C ARG A 39 -3.31 7.38 -6.60
N LEU A 40 -4.43 7.43 -5.89
CA LEU A 40 -4.52 8.00 -4.54
C LEU A 40 -3.68 7.24 -3.51
N ARG A 41 -3.56 5.91 -3.64
CA ARG A 41 -2.67 5.09 -2.79
C ARG A 41 -1.18 5.49 -2.89
N THR A 42 -0.77 6.21 -3.93
CA THR A 42 0.63 6.65 -4.04
C THR A 42 1.02 7.71 -3.02
N TYR A 43 0.07 8.49 -2.50
CA TYR A 43 0.34 9.55 -1.52
C TYR A 43 0.76 9.01 -0.14
N PRO A 44 -0.01 8.12 0.53
CA PRO A 44 0.41 7.54 1.81
C PRO A 44 1.70 6.73 1.67
N LEU A 45 1.90 6.03 0.55
CA LEU A 45 3.16 5.33 0.26
C LEU A 45 4.37 6.26 0.21
N ARG A 46 4.28 7.35 -0.55
CA ARG A 46 5.37 8.34 -0.61
C ARG A 46 5.62 9.01 0.73
N LEU A 47 4.54 9.33 1.46
CA LEU A 47 4.67 9.92 2.79
C LEU A 47 5.34 8.95 3.76
N HIS A 48 4.95 7.68 3.76
CA HIS A 48 5.58 6.64 4.57
C HIS A 48 7.08 6.50 4.26
N GLN A 49 7.46 6.52 2.98
CA GLN A 49 8.87 6.47 2.56
C GLN A 49 9.69 7.68 3.03
N MET A 50 9.09 8.87 3.06
CA MET A 50 9.77 10.11 3.44
C MET A 50 9.65 10.44 4.93
N ALA A 51 8.76 9.77 5.67
CA ALA A 51 8.37 10.11 7.03
C ALA A 51 9.57 10.18 7.99
N GLY A 52 10.55 9.27 7.84
CA GLY A 52 11.76 9.24 8.67
C GLY A 52 12.66 10.47 8.51
N GLU A 53 12.56 11.17 7.39
CA GLU A 53 13.38 12.36 7.07
C GLU A 53 12.67 13.68 7.43
N LEU A 54 11.37 13.63 7.72
CA LEU A 54 10.58 14.82 8.04
C LEU A 54 10.80 15.22 9.51
N LYS A 55 11.09 16.50 9.73
CA LYS A 55 11.13 17.06 11.09
C LYS A 55 9.72 17.24 11.60
N ARG A 56 9.46 16.79 12.83
CA ARG A 56 8.20 17.04 13.52
C ARG A 56 7.95 18.55 13.68
N PRO A 57 6.80 19.09 13.21
CA PRO A 57 6.43 20.48 13.40
C PRO A 57 6.21 20.86 14.88
N ILE A 58 6.41 22.13 15.22
CA ILE A 58 6.15 22.67 16.57
C ILE A 58 4.70 23.17 16.66
N GLY A 59 4.12 23.12 17.86
CA GLY A 59 2.79 23.66 18.13
C GLY A 59 1.64 22.73 17.72
N VAL A 60 0.49 23.32 17.38
CA VAL A 60 -0.77 22.60 17.13
C VAL A 60 -0.70 21.63 15.94
N THR A 61 0.15 21.91 14.96
CA THR A 61 0.36 21.03 13.79
C THR A 61 1.13 19.76 14.14
N GLY A 62 1.85 19.74 15.27
CA GLY A 62 2.56 18.56 15.75
C GLY A 62 1.60 17.41 16.10
N ILE A 63 0.40 17.71 16.60
CA ILE A 63 -0.61 16.70 16.92
C ILE A 63 -1.11 16.00 15.66
N VAL A 64 -1.36 16.78 14.59
CA VAL A 64 -1.78 16.24 13.29
C VAL A 64 -0.67 15.39 12.68
N TYR A 65 0.59 15.86 12.76
CA TYR A 65 1.75 15.11 12.32
C TYR A 65 1.87 13.76 13.03
N ASP A 66 1.78 13.75 14.36
CA ASP A 66 1.87 12.53 15.16
C ASP A 66 0.74 11.54 14.83
N GLY A 67 -0.48 12.05 14.63
CA GLY A 67 -1.63 11.24 14.21
C GLY A 67 -1.40 10.60 12.83
N VAL A 68 -0.96 11.38 11.85
CA VAL A 68 -0.66 10.86 10.50
C VAL A 68 0.46 9.81 10.55
N LEU A 69 1.54 10.06 11.30
CA LEU A 69 2.61 9.07 11.43
C LEU A 69 2.18 7.78 12.13
N ALA A 70 1.24 7.86 13.08
CA ALA A 70 0.70 6.69 13.75
C ALA A 70 -0.24 5.87 12.84
N GLU A 71 -0.98 6.54 11.95
CA GLU A 71 -1.93 5.90 11.04
C GLU A 71 -1.25 5.28 9.80
N LEU A 72 -0.16 5.88 9.31
CA LEU A 72 0.51 5.44 8.07
C LEU A 72 0.87 3.94 8.03
N PRO A 73 1.44 3.31 9.08
CA PRO A 73 1.73 1.87 9.07
C PRO A 73 0.47 0.98 9.05
N ALA A 74 -0.69 1.52 9.40
CA ALA A 74 -1.96 0.81 9.36
C ALA A 74 -2.64 0.88 7.99
N GLU A 75 -2.14 1.70 7.06
CA GLU A 75 -2.67 1.79 5.70
C GLU A 75 -2.42 0.49 4.92
N PRO A 76 -3.45 -0.13 4.31
CA PRO A 76 -3.29 -1.40 3.60
C PRO A 76 -2.22 -1.35 2.51
N CYS A 77 -2.11 -0.25 1.78
CA CYS A 77 -1.12 -0.11 0.72
C CYS A 77 0.33 -0.08 1.26
N VAL A 78 0.55 0.42 2.47
CA VAL A 78 1.86 0.43 3.14
C VAL A 78 2.20 -0.99 3.58
N GLN A 79 1.28 -1.67 4.26
CA GLN A 79 1.46 -3.05 4.71
C GLN A 79 1.75 -4.01 3.55
N GLU A 80 0.98 -3.91 2.46
CA GLU A 80 1.17 -4.72 1.25
C GLU A 80 2.54 -4.48 0.61
N ARG A 81 3.01 -3.23 0.57
CA ARG A 81 4.33 -2.87 0.04
C ARG A 81 5.45 -3.39 0.94
N ASP A 82 5.29 -3.31 2.25
CA ASP A 82 6.29 -3.80 3.20
C ASP A 82 6.36 -5.33 3.15
N GLN A 83 5.22 -6.01 3.08
CA GLN A 83 5.14 -7.46 2.87
C GLN A 83 5.82 -7.87 1.56
N MET A 84 5.50 -7.21 0.44
CA MET A 84 6.16 -7.48 -0.84
C MET A 84 7.67 -7.21 -0.77
N THR A 85 8.10 -6.18 -0.04
CA THR A 85 9.52 -5.89 0.16
C THR A 85 10.19 -6.99 0.98
N ALA A 86 9.56 -7.44 2.07
CA ALA A 86 10.04 -8.53 2.90
C ALA A 86 10.15 -9.82 2.08
N GLU A 87 9.13 -10.20 1.31
CA GLU A 87 9.16 -11.38 0.44
C GLU A 87 10.29 -11.32 -0.60
N LEU A 88 10.55 -10.15 -1.18
CA LEU A 88 11.65 -9.96 -2.14
C LEU A 88 13.03 -10.05 -1.48
N LEU A 89 13.17 -9.62 -0.23
CA LEU A 89 14.43 -9.67 0.53
C LEU A 89 14.65 -11.02 1.21
N GLU A 90 13.58 -11.72 1.59
CA GLU A 90 13.57 -13.09 2.12
C GLU A 90 13.66 -14.14 1.02
N ALA A 91 13.41 -13.78 -0.25
CA ALA A 91 13.65 -14.63 -1.40
C ALA A 91 15.08 -15.18 -1.33
N PRO A 92 15.27 -16.52 -1.21
CA PRO A 92 16.41 -16.99 -0.45
C PRO A 92 17.71 -16.79 -1.22
N TYR A 93 18.75 -16.46 -0.46
CA TYR A 93 19.97 -17.26 -0.38
C TYR A 93 19.64 -18.77 -0.40
N LYS A 94 19.11 -19.30 -1.50
CA LYS A 94 19.26 -20.71 -1.84
C LYS A 94 20.75 -20.80 -2.08
N LEU A 95 21.48 -21.12 -1.01
CA LEU A 95 22.82 -21.64 -1.03
C LEU A 95 22.93 -22.45 -2.31
N ARG A 96 23.66 -21.91 -3.30
CA ARG A 96 24.07 -22.72 -4.43
C ARG A 96 24.73 -23.92 -3.77
N LYS A 97 24.17 -25.11 -3.99
CA LYS A 97 24.71 -26.37 -3.50
C LYS A 97 26.20 -26.38 -3.83
N GLY A 98 27.06 -26.14 -2.83
CA GLY A 98 28.52 -26.07 -3.02
C GLY A 98 29.28 -24.80 -2.60
N MET A 99 28.70 -23.76 -1.99
CA MET A 99 29.53 -22.70 -1.38
C MET A 99 29.87 -22.98 0.09
N PRO A 100 31.15 -23.01 0.49
CA PRO A 100 31.53 -23.12 1.89
C PRO A 100 31.21 -21.83 2.65
N ALA A 101 30.75 -21.98 3.89
CA ALA A 101 30.60 -20.87 4.82
C ALA A 101 31.96 -20.19 5.04
N ARG A 102 31.98 -18.86 5.02
CA ARG A 102 33.12 -18.05 5.44
C ARG A 102 32.92 -17.60 6.87
#